data_AF-A0A0R3R8D8-F1
#
_entry.id   AF-A0A0R3R8D8-F1
#
_cell.length_a   1.000
_cell.length_b   1.000
_cell.length_c   1.000
_cell.angle_alpha   90.00
_cell.angle_beta   90.00
_cell.angle_gamma   90.00
#
_symmetry.space_group_name_H-M   'P 1'
#
loop_
_entity.id
_entity.type
_entity.pdbx_description
1 polymer ?
#
loop_
_entity_poly.entity_id
_entity_poly.type
_entity_poly.pdbx_seq_one_letter_code
_entity_poly.pdbx_strand_id
1 'polypeptide(L)'
;MLHMQICSFLSYMIIASINAIPIDNGVEGEPEIECGPTSITVNFNTRNPFEGHVYAKGLYSNQDCRSDEGGRQVAGISLPFDSCNVARTRSLNPRGIFVTAVVVITFHPQFITKVDRTYRLQCFYMEADKTVSTQIEVSEMTTVFATQLVPMPVCRYEILDGGPTGQPVQYANIGQPVYHKWTCDSETVDTFCALVHSCFVDDGNGDSINLINEEGCALDRYLLNNLEYPTDLMAGQEAHVYKYADRSELFYQCQITITIKEPNGECTRPQCPEPQGFGATQHQTVRRTSRKRRDTNAWYDSANTLDVRTEMTALEIMDETVSKSNVVN
;
A
#
# COMPACT_ATOMS: atom_id res chain seq x y z
N MET A 1 -22.78 32.77 73.09
CA MET A 1 -21.84 33.26 72.05
C MET A 1 -20.79 32.24 71.62
N LEU A 2 -20.42 31.24 72.45
CA LEU A 2 -19.39 30.25 72.09
C LEU A 2 -19.83 29.19 71.06
N HIS A 3 -21.14 28.90 70.96
CA HIS A 3 -21.66 27.91 70.00
C HIS A 3 -21.62 28.37 68.53
N MET A 4 -21.63 29.69 68.29
CA MET A 4 -21.77 30.24 66.94
C MET A 4 -20.43 30.39 66.20
N GLN A 5 -19.30 30.38 66.91
CA GLN A 5 -17.95 30.39 66.32
C GLN A 5 -17.45 28.98 65.96
N ILE A 6 -17.91 27.95 66.67
CA ILE A 6 -17.52 26.55 66.39
C ILE A 6 -18.14 26.07 65.07
N CYS A 7 -19.39 26.45 64.77
CA CYS A 7 -20.03 26.14 63.49
C CYS A 7 -19.35 26.81 62.28
N SER A 8 -18.77 28.00 62.45
CA SER A 8 -18.11 28.71 61.35
C SER A 8 -16.72 28.13 61.04
N PHE A 9 -15.96 27.69 62.03
CA PHE A 9 -14.70 26.94 61.81
C PHE A 9 -14.93 25.54 61.22
N LEU A 10 -16.02 24.85 61.62
CA LEU A 10 -16.42 23.59 61.00
C LEU A 10 -16.84 23.76 59.54
N SER A 11 -17.40 24.91 59.15
CA SER A 11 -17.76 25.18 57.76
C SER A 11 -16.55 25.46 56.84
N TYR A 12 -15.41 25.89 57.40
CA TYR A 12 -14.20 26.22 56.62
C TYR A 12 -13.23 25.04 56.43
N MET A 13 -13.36 23.98 57.25
CA MET A 13 -12.60 22.73 57.09
C MET A 13 -13.28 21.72 56.14
N ILE A 14 -14.45 22.05 55.59
CA ILE A 14 -15.18 21.24 54.60
C ILE A 14 -14.99 21.86 53.19
N ILE A 15 -13.82 22.39 52.90
CA ILE A 15 -13.27 22.37 51.54
C ILE A 15 -12.31 21.18 51.50
N ALA A 16 -12.83 20.00 51.86
CA ALA A 16 -12.17 18.75 51.60
C ALA A 16 -12.15 18.60 50.08
N SER A 17 -10.96 18.71 49.51
CA SER A 17 -10.67 18.35 48.12
C SER A 17 -11.41 17.07 47.78
N ILE A 18 -12.45 17.18 46.95
CA ILE A 18 -13.15 16.06 46.34
C ILE A 18 -12.17 15.45 45.35
N ASN A 19 -11.18 14.71 45.86
CA ASN A 19 -10.45 13.76 45.07
C ASN A 19 -11.45 12.63 44.82
N ALA A 20 -12.14 12.68 43.68
CA ALA A 20 -12.83 11.51 43.17
C ALA A 20 -11.83 10.36 43.25
N ILE A 21 -12.11 9.35 44.07
CA ILE A 21 -11.22 8.20 44.28
C ILE A 21 -10.98 7.60 42.88
N PRO A 22 -9.78 7.77 42.29
CA PRO A 22 -9.54 7.20 40.99
C PRO A 22 -9.56 5.69 41.17
N ILE A 23 -10.24 4.98 40.29
CA ILE A 23 -10.12 3.53 40.21
C ILE A 23 -8.65 3.26 39.88
N ASP A 24 -7.90 2.70 40.83
CA ASP A 24 -6.48 2.34 40.65
C ASP A 24 -6.39 1.01 39.88
N ASN A 25 -6.95 1.01 38.68
CA ASN A 25 -6.87 -0.11 37.76
C ASN A 25 -6.82 0.41 36.33
N GLY A 26 -6.33 -0.42 35.43
CA GLY A 26 -6.15 -0.08 34.04
C GLY A 26 -5.62 -1.27 33.26
N VAL A 27 -5.71 -1.17 31.93
CA VAL A 27 -5.12 -2.16 31.03
C VAL A 27 -3.59 -2.03 31.07
N GLU A 28 -2.91 -3.16 31.23
CA GLU A 28 -1.45 -3.28 31.22
C GLU A 28 -0.99 -3.86 29.89
N GLY A 29 -0.13 -3.12 29.18
CA GLY A 29 0.38 -3.54 27.87
C GLY A 29 -0.65 -3.43 26.75
N GLU A 30 -0.37 -4.13 25.65
CA GLU A 30 -1.26 -4.26 24.51
C GLU A 30 -2.21 -5.45 24.70
N PRO A 31 -3.48 -5.35 24.27
CA PRO A 31 -4.42 -6.45 24.37
C PRO A 31 -4.06 -7.60 23.40
N GLU A 32 -4.34 -8.82 23.82
CA GLU A 32 -4.19 -10.02 22.98
C GLU A 32 -5.43 -10.17 22.09
N ILE A 33 -5.22 -10.26 20.78
CA ILE A 33 -6.30 -10.30 19.78
C ILE A 33 -6.21 -11.61 18.99
N GLU A 34 -7.28 -12.39 19.02
CA GLU A 34 -7.42 -13.62 18.23
C GLU A 34 -8.49 -13.44 17.16
N CYS A 35 -8.06 -13.42 15.90
CA CYS A 35 -8.93 -13.30 14.74
C CYS A 35 -9.40 -14.70 14.31
N GLY A 36 -10.54 -15.18 14.85
CA GLY A 36 -11.15 -16.44 14.46
C GLY A 36 -11.90 -16.38 13.12
N PRO A 37 -12.36 -17.52 12.57
CA PRO A 37 -13.11 -17.54 11.31
C PRO A 37 -14.55 -17.00 11.44
N THR A 38 -15.12 -16.99 12.64
CA THR A 38 -16.51 -16.61 12.92
C THR A 38 -16.66 -15.52 13.98
N SER A 39 -15.62 -15.25 14.76
CA SER A 39 -15.59 -14.24 15.81
C SER A 39 -14.19 -13.65 16.00
N ILE A 40 -14.13 -12.45 16.58
CA ILE A 40 -12.90 -11.83 17.09
C ILE A 40 -12.91 -11.95 18.61
N THR A 41 -11.88 -12.57 19.17
CA THR A 41 -11.69 -12.63 20.62
C THR A 41 -10.61 -11.62 21.02
N VAL A 42 -10.85 -10.87 22.09
CA VAL A 42 -9.86 -9.94 22.65
C VAL A 42 -9.76 -10.14 24.15
N ASN A 43 -8.52 -10.22 24.65
CA ASN A 43 -8.21 -10.36 26.07
C ASN A 43 -7.38 -9.16 26.54
N PHE A 44 -7.81 -8.54 27.64
CA PHE A 44 -7.15 -7.41 28.28
C PHE A 44 -6.49 -7.88 29.57
N ASN A 45 -5.18 -7.69 29.69
CA ASN A 45 -4.49 -7.82 30.95
C ASN A 45 -4.69 -6.54 31.77
N THR A 46 -5.05 -6.68 33.04
CA THR A 46 -5.36 -5.58 33.95
C THR A 46 -4.44 -5.62 35.17
N ARG A 47 -4.04 -4.44 35.65
CA ARG A 47 -3.10 -4.33 36.78
C ARG A 47 -3.63 -5.02 38.04
N ASN A 48 -4.91 -4.80 38.34
CA ASN A 48 -5.62 -5.38 39.48
C ASN A 48 -6.81 -6.22 38.97
N PRO A 49 -7.37 -7.13 39.80
CA PRO A 49 -8.55 -7.90 39.42
C PRO A 49 -9.63 -7.02 38.78
N PHE A 50 -10.00 -7.36 37.55
CA PHE A 50 -10.98 -6.63 36.78
C PHE A 50 -12.35 -6.78 37.42
N GLU A 51 -13.07 -5.66 37.53
CA GLU A 51 -14.46 -5.61 37.95
C GLU A 51 -15.16 -4.58 37.08
N GLY A 52 -15.99 -5.06 36.15
CA GLY A 52 -16.63 -4.19 35.18
C GLY A 52 -17.10 -4.96 33.96
N HIS A 53 -17.14 -4.27 32.82
CA HIS A 53 -17.72 -4.81 31.59
C HIS A 53 -16.79 -4.59 30.40
N VAL A 54 -16.73 -5.56 29.50
CA VAL A 54 -16.12 -5.42 28.18
C VAL A 54 -17.22 -5.61 27.14
N TYR A 55 -17.40 -4.67 26.21
CA TYR A 55 -18.51 -4.74 25.25
C TYR A 55 -18.20 -4.08 23.90
N ALA A 56 -18.93 -4.51 22.87
CA ALA A 56 -18.90 -3.84 21.57
C ALA A 56 -19.62 -2.48 21.62
N LYS A 57 -18.97 -1.44 21.11
CA LYS A 57 -19.50 -0.07 21.10
C LYS A 57 -20.87 -0.01 20.42
N GLY A 58 -21.87 0.49 21.14
CA GLY A 58 -23.25 0.61 20.65
C GLY A 58 -24.12 -0.62 20.87
N LEU A 59 -23.59 -1.69 21.45
CA LEU A 59 -24.31 -2.96 21.72
C LEU A 59 -24.29 -3.39 23.18
N TYR A 60 -24.14 -2.45 24.13
CA TYR A 60 -24.11 -2.75 25.56
C TYR A 60 -25.35 -3.48 26.10
N SER A 61 -26.52 -3.24 25.49
CA SER A 61 -27.77 -3.90 25.87
C SER A 61 -27.85 -5.36 25.44
N ASN A 62 -26.99 -5.79 24.49
CA ASN A 62 -26.95 -7.15 24.01
C ASN A 62 -25.94 -7.96 24.83
N GLN A 63 -26.43 -8.99 25.53
CA GLN A 63 -25.61 -9.84 26.37
C GLN A 63 -24.62 -10.68 25.56
N ASP A 64 -24.92 -10.99 24.29
CA ASP A 64 -24.01 -11.74 23.42
C ASP A 64 -22.77 -10.93 23.00
N CYS A 65 -22.84 -9.60 23.13
CA CYS A 65 -21.76 -8.68 22.76
C CYS A 65 -21.20 -7.94 23.99
N ARG A 66 -21.42 -8.51 25.18
CA ARG A 66 -20.97 -7.98 26.46
C ARG A 66 -20.45 -9.12 27.34
N SER A 67 -19.30 -8.89 27.95
CA SER A 67 -18.67 -9.75 28.94
C SER A 67 -18.67 -9.03 30.29
N ASP A 68 -19.37 -9.63 31.26
CA ASP A 68 -19.49 -9.15 32.64
C ASP A 68 -18.52 -9.93 33.56
N GLU A 69 -17.33 -10.29 33.04
CA GLU A 69 -16.34 -11.06 33.81
C GLU A 69 -15.72 -10.22 34.94
N GLY A 70 -15.48 -10.86 36.09
CA GLY A 70 -14.94 -10.18 37.27
C GLY A 70 -14.04 -11.06 38.13
N GLY A 71 -13.14 -10.45 38.89
CA GLY A 71 -12.29 -11.11 39.90
C GLY A 71 -11.01 -11.74 39.35
N ARG A 72 -10.77 -11.72 38.04
CA ARG A 72 -9.51 -12.14 37.40
C ARG A 72 -8.75 -10.91 36.91
N GLN A 73 -7.42 -11.01 36.80
CA GLN A 73 -6.59 -9.96 36.19
C GLN A 73 -6.67 -9.94 34.65
N VAL A 74 -7.56 -10.73 34.06
CA VAL A 74 -7.79 -10.81 32.62
C VAL A 74 -9.28 -10.59 32.36
N ALA A 75 -9.59 -9.74 31.40
CA ALA A 75 -10.95 -9.49 30.93
C ALA A 75 -11.04 -9.81 29.44
N GLY A 76 -11.88 -10.78 29.06
CA GLY A 76 -12.03 -11.23 27.67
C GLY A 76 -13.41 -10.99 27.10
N ILE A 77 -13.51 -10.83 25.77
CA ILE A 77 -14.77 -10.94 25.04
C ILE A 77 -14.55 -11.59 23.67
N SER A 78 -15.48 -12.44 23.24
CA SER A 78 -15.56 -12.93 21.86
C SER A 78 -16.73 -12.25 21.15
N LEU A 79 -16.48 -11.68 19.98
CA LEU A 79 -17.42 -10.91 19.17
C LEU A 79 -17.75 -11.66 17.89
N PRO A 80 -18.91 -12.34 17.81
CA PRO A 80 -19.39 -12.95 16.58
C PRO A 80 -19.62 -11.94 15.46
N PHE A 81 -19.27 -12.30 14.23
CA PHE A 81 -19.37 -11.40 13.08
C PHE A 81 -20.80 -11.10 12.64
N ASP A 82 -21.76 -11.90 13.07
CA ASP A 82 -23.15 -11.83 12.60
C ASP A 82 -24.05 -10.99 13.53
N SER A 83 -23.69 -10.88 14.82
CA SER A 83 -24.51 -10.22 15.83
C SER A 83 -23.88 -8.97 16.45
N CYS A 84 -22.55 -8.80 16.43
CA CYS A 84 -21.86 -7.76 17.21
C CYS A 84 -21.38 -6.51 16.44
N ASN A 85 -22.17 -6.03 15.46
CA ASN A 85 -21.92 -4.80 14.67
C ASN A 85 -20.46 -4.66 14.20
N VAL A 86 -19.89 -5.77 13.76
CA VAL A 86 -18.52 -5.84 13.25
C VAL A 86 -18.50 -5.30 11.83
N ALA A 87 -17.75 -4.23 11.59
CA ALA A 87 -17.68 -3.57 10.29
C ALA A 87 -16.74 -4.34 9.36
N ARG A 88 -17.18 -4.60 8.12
CA ARG A 88 -16.39 -5.32 7.12
C ARG A 88 -16.08 -4.40 5.95
N THR A 89 -14.81 -4.11 5.70
CA THR A 89 -14.34 -3.27 4.58
C THR A 89 -13.49 -4.10 3.65
N ARG A 90 -13.83 -4.14 2.36
CA ARG A 90 -13.02 -4.86 1.37
C ARG A 90 -11.76 -4.07 1.05
N SER A 91 -10.62 -4.75 1.06
CA SER A 91 -9.35 -4.24 0.58
C SER A 91 -9.07 -4.83 -0.79
N LEU A 92 -8.69 -3.98 -1.74
CA LEU A 92 -8.31 -4.39 -3.09
C LEU A 92 -6.81 -4.64 -3.21
N ASN A 93 -6.00 -4.04 -2.32
CA ASN A 93 -4.55 -4.24 -2.27
C ASN A 93 -4.02 -4.08 -0.82
N PRO A 94 -3.62 -5.17 -0.12
CA PRO A 94 -3.75 -6.58 -0.50
C PRO A 94 -5.21 -7.04 -0.55
N ARG A 95 -5.52 -8.05 -1.38
CA ARG A 95 -6.88 -8.60 -1.53
C ARG A 95 -7.33 -9.31 -0.25
N GLY A 96 -8.44 -8.85 0.30
CA GLY A 96 -8.98 -9.42 1.52
C GLY A 96 -10.05 -8.54 2.13
N ILE A 97 -10.40 -8.83 3.38
CA ILE A 97 -11.42 -8.11 4.11
C ILE A 97 -10.88 -7.66 5.45
N PHE A 98 -10.90 -6.36 5.69
CA PHE A 98 -10.68 -5.78 7.00
C PHE A 98 -11.95 -5.91 7.81
N VAL A 99 -11.87 -6.65 8.91
CA VAL A 99 -12.93 -6.82 9.87
C VAL A 99 -12.57 -5.97 11.08
N THR A 100 -13.32 -4.89 11.28
CA THR A 100 -13.09 -3.90 12.33
C THR A 100 -14.16 -3.99 13.41
N ALA A 101 -13.72 -4.13 14.66
CA ALA A 101 -14.60 -4.08 15.83
C ALA A 101 -14.13 -2.98 16.78
N VAL A 102 -15.07 -2.28 17.41
CA VAL A 102 -14.74 -1.26 18.43
C VAL A 102 -15.21 -1.77 19.78
N VAL A 103 -14.26 -2.00 20.69
CA VAL A 103 -14.51 -2.58 22.00
C VAL A 103 -14.24 -1.55 23.08
N VAL A 104 -15.10 -1.49 24.08
CA VAL A 104 -14.96 -0.63 25.25
C VAL A 104 -14.76 -1.51 26.48
N ILE A 105 -13.69 -1.25 27.23
CA ILE A 105 -13.47 -1.83 28.56
C ILE A 105 -13.79 -0.76 29.61
N THR A 106 -14.69 -1.11 30.53
CA THR A 106 -15.12 -0.23 31.62
C THR A 106 -14.81 -0.87 32.96
N PHE A 107 -14.19 -0.13 33.88
CA PHE A 107 -13.79 -0.62 35.20
C PHE A 107 -14.82 -0.31 36.30
N HIS A 108 -16.04 0.12 35.93
CA HIS A 108 -17.11 0.36 36.87
C HIS A 108 -18.42 -0.25 36.35
N PRO A 109 -19.19 -0.97 37.19
CA PRO A 109 -20.33 -1.77 36.74
C PRO A 109 -21.55 -0.94 36.27
N GLN A 110 -21.62 0.35 36.60
CA GLN A 110 -22.77 1.21 36.26
C GLN A 110 -22.44 2.46 35.44
N PHE A 111 -21.15 2.84 35.33
CA PHE A 111 -20.77 4.15 34.78
C PHE A 111 -19.48 4.04 33.99
N ILE A 112 -19.32 4.91 33.00
CA ILE A 112 -18.05 5.08 32.29
C ILE A 112 -17.17 6.02 33.12
N THR A 113 -15.93 5.63 33.39
CA THR A 113 -14.97 6.36 34.21
C THR A 113 -13.75 6.82 33.41
N LYS A 114 -12.87 7.61 34.05
CA LYS A 114 -11.66 8.15 33.42
C LYS A 114 -10.66 7.07 32.97
N VAL A 115 -10.67 5.89 33.61
CA VAL A 115 -9.74 4.80 33.29
C VAL A 115 -10.22 3.90 32.16
N ASP A 116 -11.46 4.08 31.70
CA ASP A 116 -12.06 3.29 30.65
C ASP A 116 -11.43 3.60 29.29
N ARG A 117 -11.29 2.57 28.47
CA ARG A 117 -10.61 2.66 27.17
C ARG A 117 -11.47 2.09 26.06
N THR A 118 -11.34 2.69 24.89
CA THR A 118 -11.97 2.19 23.66
C THR A 118 -10.87 1.77 22.69
N TYR A 119 -10.92 0.52 22.26
CA TYR A 119 -9.98 -0.07 21.32
C TYR A 119 -10.66 -0.30 19.97
N ARG A 120 -9.98 0.05 18.89
CA ARG A 120 -10.40 -0.27 17.52
C ARG A 120 -9.56 -1.45 17.05
N LEU A 121 -10.15 -2.64 17.10
CA LEU A 121 -9.54 -3.88 16.64
C LEU A 121 -9.72 -3.97 15.13
N GLN A 122 -8.68 -4.39 14.41
CA GLN A 122 -8.72 -4.56 12.96
C GLN A 122 -7.99 -5.85 12.58
N CYS A 123 -8.76 -6.86 12.21
CA CYS A 123 -8.24 -8.11 11.65
C CYS A 123 -8.29 -8.02 10.13
N PHE A 124 -7.22 -8.46 9.47
CA PHE A 124 -7.20 -8.56 8.01
C PHE A 124 -7.28 -10.03 7.61
N TYR A 125 -8.38 -10.43 7.00
CA TYR A 125 -8.55 -11.76 6.44
C TYR A 125 -8.17 -11.69 4.97
N MET A 126 -7.00 -12.21 4.65
CA MET A 126 -6.54 -12.34 3.27
C MET A 126 -7.43 -13.32 2.51
N GLU A 127 -7.88 -12.90 1.33
CA GLU A 127 -8.52 -13.82 0.39
C GLU A 127 -7.40 -14.71 -0.17
N ALA A 128 -7.36 -15.97 0.27
CA ALA A 128 -6.32 -16.90 -0.17
C ALA A 128 -6.70 -17.55 -1.50
N ASP A 129 -5.87 -17.42 -2.53
CA ASP A 129 -5.72 -18.47 -3.54
C ASP A 129 -4.91 -19.59 -2.89
N LYS A 130 -5.58 -20.64 -2.40
CA LYS A 130 -4.92 -21.80 -1.79
C LYS A 130 -5.24 -23.07 -2.58
N THR A 131 -4.22 -23.63 -3.23
CA THR A 131 -4.15 -25.09 -3.45
C THR A 131 -4.05 -25.76 -2.08
N VAL A 132 -5.02 -26.62 -1.80
CA VAL A 132 -5.23 -27.25 -0.50
C VAL A 132 -4.31 -28.48 -0.39
N SER A 133 -3.33 -28.47 0.50
CA SER A 133 -2.74 -29.69 1.05
C SER A 133 -2.85 -29.67 2.57
N THR A 134 -3.87 -30.37 3.07
CA THR A 134 -4.03 -30.68 4.49
C THR A 134 -3.13 -31.86 4.86
N GLN A 135 -2.32 -31.76 5.92
CA GLN A 135 -2.10 -32.86 6.88
C GLN A 135 -1.85 -32.27 8.28
N ILE A 136 -2.51 -32.87 9.27
CA ILE A 136 -2.43 -32.56 10.71
C ILE A 136 -1.44 -33.55 11.34
N GLU A 137 -0.49 -33.09 12.17
CA GLU A 137 -0.18 -33.69 13.47
C GLU A 137 0.82 -32.86 14.29
N VAL A 138 0.76 -33.09 15.60
CA VAL A 138 1.11 -32.22 16.74
C VAL A 138 2.48 -32.60 17.34
N SER A 139 3.28 -31.61 17.77
CA SER A 139 3.92 -31.54 19.12
C SER A 139 5.01 -30.45 19.17
N GLU A 140 5.04 -29.74 20.29
CA GLU A 140 5.80 -28.52 20.56
C GLU A 140 7.33 -28.64 20.47
N MET A 141 7.94 -27.61 19.87
CA MET A 141 9.19 -27.00 20.33
C MET A 141 9.14 -25.52 19.92
N THR A 142 9.36 -24.60 20.85
CA THR A 142 9.11 -23.15 20.70
C THR A 142 9.86 -22.55 19.50
N THR A 143 9.16 -22.26 18.41
CA THR A 143 9.62 -21.31 17.41
C THR A 143 8.80 -20.04 17.56
N VAL A 144 9.50 -18.96 17.93
CA VAL A 144 8.96 -17.60 17.90
C VAL A 144 8.47 -17.34 16.47
N PHE A 145 7.16 -17.19 16.26
CA PHE A 145 6.64 -16.69 14.99
C PHE A 145 6.98 -15.21 14.89
N ALA A 146 8.13 -14.92 14.30
CA ALA A 146 8.42 -13.61 13.76
C ALA A 146 7.78 -13.52 12.38
N THR A 147 6.61 -12.89 12.27
CA THR A 147 6.06 -12.49 10.98
C THR A 147 6.90 -11.31 10.48
N GLN A 148 7.95 -11.59 9.72
CA GLN A 148 8.68 -10.52 9.04
C GLN A 148 7.83 -10.07 7.85
N LEU A 149 7.18 -8.91 7.99
CA LEU A 149 6.58 -8.20 6.87
C LEU A 149 7.73 -7.83 5.90
N VAL A 150 7.81 -8.47 4.74
CA VAL A 150 8.72 -8.04 3.68
C VAL A 150 8.04 -6.90 2.91
N PRO A 151 8.54 -5.65 2.99
CA PRO A 151 7.94 -4.54 2.27
C PRO A 151 8.06 -4.72 0.75
N MET A 152 7.06 -4.27 0.00
CA MET A 152 7.14 -4.26 -1.47
C MET A 152 8.22 -3.28 -1.95
N PRO A 153 8.91 -3.58 -3.05
CA PRO A 153 9.97 -2.72 -3.57
C PRO A 153 9.42 -1.40 -4.11
N VAL A 154 10.25 -0.35 -4.03
CA VAL A 154 9.93 0.97 -4.58
C VAL A 154 10.57 1.11 -5.95
N CYS A 155 9.75 1.24 -6.99
CA CYS A 155 10.22 1.34 -8.36
C CYS A 155 10.31 2.79 -8.87
N ARG A 156 11.30 3.03 -9.74
CA ARG A 156 11.59 4.32 -10.37
C ARG A 156 11.88 4.11 -11.85
N TYR A 157 11.62 5.17 -12.62
CA TYR A 157 11.90 5.23 -14.03
C TYR A 157 12.71 6.48 -14.33
N GLU A 158 13.89 6.29 -14.90
CA GLU A 158 14.86 7.35 -15.21
C GLU A 158 15.30 7.25 -16.67
N ILE A 159 15.59 8.39 -17.27
CA ILE A 159 16.21 8.50 -18.59
C ILE A 159 17.61 9.04 -18.37
N LEU A 160 18.63 8.31 -18.82
CA LEU A 160 20.04 8.63 -18.61
C LEU A 160 20.72 9.02 -19.92
N ASP A 161 21.74 9.87 -19.83
CA ASP A 161 22.58 10.21 -20.98
C ASP A 161 23.44 9.03 -21.43
N GLY A 162 23.30 8.61 -22.69
CA GLY A 162 24.05 7.50 -23.28
C GLY A 162 23.68 6.13 -22.72
N GLY A 163 24.32 5.71 -21.63
CA GLY A 163 24.30 4.31 -21.15
C GLY A 163 23.72 4.09 -19.74
N PRO A 164 23.76 2.85 -19.21
CA PRO A 164 23.13 2.47 -17.93
C PRO A 164 23.73 3.13 -16.67
N THR A 165 24.92 3.72 -16.79
CA THR A 165 25.64 4.49 -15.76
C THR A 165 25.66 5.99 -16.03
N GLY A 166 24.91 6.45 -17.04
CA GLY A 166 24.76 7.85 -17.38
C GLY A 166 24.10 8.67 -16.27
N GLN A 167 24.16 10.00 -16.40
CA GLN A 167 23.46 10.91 -15.50
C GLN A 167 22.00 11.08 -15.96
N PRO A 168 21.03 11.25 -15.04
CA PRO A 168 19.66 11.56 -15.41
C PRO A 168 19.56 12.84 -16.23
N VAL A 169 18.83 12.78 -17.35
CA VAL A 169 18.62 13.91 -18.25
C VAL A 169 17.17 14.38 -18.21
N GLN A 170 16.99 15.69 -18.07
CA GLN A 170 15.69 16.36 -18.24
C GLN A 170 15.55 17.01 -19.62
N TYR A 171 16.69 17.32 -20.24
CA TYR A 171 16.78 17.96 -21.55
C TYR A 171 17.74 17.17 -22.42
N ALA A 172 17.33 16.84 -23.63
CA ALA A 172 18.17 16.12 -24.58
C ALA A 172 17.85 16.56 -26.01
N ASN A 173 18.84 16.53 -26.89
CA ASN A 173 18.64 16.88 -28.31
C ASN A 173 18.03 15.70 -29.06
N ILE A 174 17.17 15.98 -30.05
CA ILE A 174 16.64 14.93 -30.94
C ILE A 174 17.79 14.14 -31.58
N GLY A 175 17.68 12.82 -31.55
CA GLY A 175 18.71 11.90 -32.06
C GLY A 175 19.88 11.65 -31.10
N GLN A 176 19.93 12.30 -29.94
CA GLN A 176 20.90 11.96 -28.89
C GLN A 176 20.61 10.54 -28.36
N PRO A 177 21.63 9.70 -28.16
CA PRO A 177 21.46 8.39 -27.54
C PRO A 177 21.17 8.57 -26.04
N VAL A 178 20.11 7.92 -25.57
CA VAL A 178 19.68 7.91 -24.17
C VAL A 178 19.38 6.50 -23.73
N TYR A 179 19.45 6.26 -22.43
CA TYR A 179 19.16 4.97 -21.83
C TYR A 179 17.94 5.05 -20.92
N HIS A 180 16.88 4.34 -21.27
CA HIS A 180 15.72 4.19 -20.42
C HIS A 180 16.00 3.13 -19.36
N LYS A 181 15.83 3.50 -18.08
CA LYS A 181 16.17 2.64 -16.94
C LYS A 181 15.00 2.54 -15.98
N TRP A 182 14.54 1.32 -15.74
CA TRP A 182 13.60 0.98 -14.68
C TRP A 182 14.35 0.27 -13.57
N THR A 183 14.20 0.74 -12.33
CA THR A 183 14.89 0.16 -11.17
C THR A 183 13.92 0.05 -10.01
N CYS A 184 13.91 -1.09 -9.34
CA CYS A 184 13.12 -1.35 -8.14
C CYS A 184 14.02 -1.63 -6.94
N ASP A 185 13.93 -0.80 -5.92
CA ASP A 185 14.72 -0.93 -4.69
C ASP A 185 13.95 -1.79 -3.67
N SER A 186 14.57 -2.87 -3.19
CA SER A 186 14.03 -3.74 -2.13
C SER A 186 15.00 -3.87 -0.96
N GLU A 187 14.47 -4.06 0.25
CA GLU A 187 15.27 -4.40 1.43
C GLU A 187 15.76 -5.85 1.40
N THR A 188 15.10 -6.73 0.63
CA THR A 188 15.48 -8.14 0.49
C THR A 188 16.14 -8.40 -0.84
N VAL A 189 17.19 -9.23 -0.82
CA VAL A 189 17.92 -9.65 -2.02
C VAL A 189 17.28 -10.91 -2.58
N ASP A 190 17.19 -11.01 -3.91
CA ASP A 190 16.78 -12.24 -4.62
C ASP A 190 15.35 -12.74 -4.32
N THR A 191 14.48 -11.87 -3.80
CA THR A 191 13.11 -12.24 -3.42
C THR A 191 12.08 -11.88 -4.49
N PHE A 192 12.38 -10.87 -5.31
CA PHE A 192 11.41 -10.25 -6.21
C PHE A 192 11.95 -10.19 -7.64
N CYS A 193 11.03 -10.33 -8.58
CA CYS A 193 11.25 -10.13 -10.00
C CYS A 193 10.40 -8.95 -10.46
N ALA A 194 10.98 -8.05 -11.23
CA ALA A 194 10.27 -6.97 -11.90
C ALA A 194 10.04 -7.31 -13.37
N LEU A 195 8.83 -7.01 -13.86
CA LEU A 195 8.45 -7.08 -15.26
C LEU A 195 7.82 -5.75 -15.69
N VAL A 196 8.48 -5.04 -16.59
CA VAL A 196 7.98 -3.77 -17.16
C VAL A 196 7.07 -4.08 -18.34
N HIS A 197 5.87 -3.53 -18.35
CA HIS A 197 4.89 -3.67 -19.42
C HIS A 197 3.98 -2.43 -19.51
N SER A 198 3.13 -2.38 -20.54
CA SER A 198 2.13 -1.33 -20.72
C SER A 198 2.72 0.09 -20.66
N CYS A 199 3.78 0.34 -21.43
CA CYS A 199 4.40 1.67 -21.51
C CYS A 199 3.78 2.52 -22.60
N PHE A 200 3.52 3.79 -22.30
CA PHE A 200 3.09 4.79 -23.25
C PHE A 200 3.79 6.13 -22.99
N VAL A 201 3.85 6.95 -24.03
CA VAL A 201 4.29 8.34 -23.96
C VAL A 201 3.10 9.24 -24.32
N ASP A 202 2.90 10.32 -23.58
CA ASP A 202 1.84 11.32 -23.77
C ASP A 202 2.44 12.72 -23.96
N ASP A 203 1.72 13.57 -24.70
CA ASP A 203 2.09 14.95 -24.98
C ASP A 203 1.53 15.97 -23.96
N GLY A 204 0.82 15.47 -22.94
CA GLY A 204 0.14 16.27 -21.91
C GLY A 204 -1.25 16.80 -22.33
N ASN A 205 -1.68 16.62 -23.58
CA ASN A 205 -3.01 16.97 -24.08
C ASN A 205 -3.90 15.74 -24.34
N GLY A 206 -3.44 14.54 -23.97
CA GLY A 206 -4.20 13.30 -24.06
C GLY A 206 -4.01 12.52 -25.37
N ASP A 207 -2.98 12.89 -26.16
CA ASP A 207 -2.49 12.11 -27.29
C ASP A 207 -1.35 11.19 -26.84
N SER A 208 -1.67 9.91 -26.62
CA SER A 208 -0.69 8.92 -26.21
C SER A 208 -0.31 7.92 -27.30
N ILE A 209 0.94 7.50 -27.29
CA ILE A 209 1.50 6.47 -28.17
C ILE A 209 1.99 5.30 -27.31
N ASN A 210 1.56 4.09 -27.65
CA ASN A 210 2.00 2.89 -26.95
C ASN A 210 3.39 2.47 -27.43
N LEU A 211 4.30 2.28 -26.46
CA LEU A 211 5.69 1.86 -26.69
C LEU A 211 5.88 0.37 -26.40
N ILE A 212 5.28 -0.12 -25.30
CA ILE A 212 5.36 -1.52 -24.84
C ILE A 212 3.94 -2.02 -24.55
N ASN A 213 3.61 -3.21 -25.03
CA ASN A 213 2.31 -3.84 -24.83
C ASN A 213 2.13 -4.44 -23.42
N GLU A 214 0.97 -5.04 -23.17
CA GLU A 214 0.63 -5.67 -21.87
C GLU A 214 1.53 -6.87 -21.55
N GLU A 215 2.11 -7.52 -22.55
CA GLU A 215 3.03 -8.65 -22.39
C GLU A 215 4.48 -8.23 -22.12
N GLY A 216 4.82 -6.93 -22.17
CA GLY A 216 6.18 -6.44 -21.96
C GLY A 216 7.06 -6.42 -23.22
N CYS A 217 6.47 -6.51 -24.41
CA CYS A 217 7.14 -6.45 -25.70
C CYS A 217 7.04 -5.07 -26.34
N ALA A 218 8.14 -4.62 -26.95
CA ALA A 218 8.18 -3.36 -27.66
C ALA A 218 7.37 -3.42 -28.96
N LEU A 219 6.73 -2.31 -29.30
CA LEU A 219 5.88 -2.20 -30.49
C LEU A 219 6.60 -1.57 -31.70
N ASP A 220 7.60 -0.71 -31.46
CA ASP A 220 8.30 0.01 -32.53
C ASP A 220 9.79 0.14 -32.25
N ARG A 221 10.59 -0.53 -33.09
CA ARG A 221 12.06 -0.55 -33.04
C ARG A 221 12.70 0.84 -33.07
N TYR A 222 12.06 1.82 -33.71
CA TYR A 222 12.62 3.17 -33.84
C TYR A 222 12.41 4.04 -32.61
N LEU A 223 11.40 3.72 -31.79
CA LEU A 223 11.10 4.47 -30.57
C LEU A 223 11.72 3.81 -29.33
N LEU A 224 11.58 2.49 -29.21
CA LEU A 224 12.14 1.72 -28.11
C LEU A 224 12.23 0.25 -28.51
N ASN A 225 13.37 -0.39 -28.25
CA ASN A 225 13.53 -1.82 -28.50
C ASN A 225 13.03 -2.67 -27.33
N ASN A 226 12.99 -4.00 -27.52
CA ASN A 226 12.67 -4.93 -26.44
C ASN A 226 13.61 -4.71 -25.24
N LEU A 227 13.06 -4.70 -24.03
CA LEU A 227 13.82 -4.37 -22.84
C LEU A 227 14.82 -5.48 -22.48
N GLU A 228 16.01 -5.06 -22.07
CA GLU A 228 17.00 -5.96 -21.49
C GLU A 228 16.87 -5.93 -19.96
N TYR A 229 17.10 -7.08 -19.32
CA TYR A 229 17.02 -7.22 -17.86
C TYR A 229 18.40 -7.60 -17.30
N PRO A 230 19.29 -6.63 -17.04
CA PRO A 230 20.60 -6.91 -16.46
C PRO A 230 20.52 -7.56 -15.08
N THR A 231 19.47 -7.29 -14.32
CA THR A 231 19.22 -7.87 -12.99
C THR A 231 17.72 -8.13 -12.79
N ASP A 232 17.35 -8.82 -11.70
CA ASP A 232 15.96 -9.18 -11.44
C ASP A 232 15.02 -8.01 -11.17
N LEU A 233 15.56 -6.90 -10.69
CA LEU A 233 14.84 -5.68 -10.35
C LEU A 233 15.25 -4.48 -11.23
N MET A 234 15.97 -4.73 -12.32
CA MET A 234 16.41 -3.68 -13.24
C MET A 234 16.14 -4.10 -14.68
N ALA A 235 15.47 -3.21 -15.40
CA ALA A 235 15.32 -3.29 -16.84
C ALA A 235 15.89 -2.03 -17.48
N GLY A 236 16.40 -2.14 -18.69
CA GLY A 236 16.72 -0.96 -19.47
C GLY A 236 16.93 -1.23 -20.93
N GLN A 237 16.96 -0.14 -21.69
CA GLN A 237 17.17 -0.18 -23.13
C GLN A 237 17.70 1.16 -23.64
N GLU A 238 18.62 1.08 -24.61
CA GLU A 238 19.11 2.22 -25.37
C GLU A 238 18.09 2.64 -26.44
N ALA A 239 17.86 3.95 -26.55
CA ALA A 239 16.99 4.56 -27.54
C ALA A 239 17.56 5.90 -28.00
N HIS A 240 17.02 6.44 -29.10
CA HIS A 240 17.35 7.78 -29.55
C HIS A 240 16.20 8.73 -29.19
N VAL A 241 16.53 9.93 -28.75
CA VAL A 241 15.53 10.94 -28.40
C VAL A 241 14.69 11.30 -29.63
N TYR A 242 13.38 11.26 -29.47
CA TYR A 242 12.38 11.69 -30.46
C TYR A 242 11.47 12.76 -29.84
N LYS A 243 10.58 13.36 -30.64
CA LYS A 243 9.54 14.26 -30.16
C LYS A 243 8.29 14.22 -31.02
N TYR A 244 7.18 14.73 -30.49
CA TYR A 244 6.03 15.09 -31.31
C TYR A 244 6.35 16.33 -32.15
N ALA A 245 5.69 16.50 -33.29
CA ALA A 245 5.96 17.62 -34.20
C ALA A 245 5.83 18.99 -33.49
N ASP A 246 4.75 19.18 -32.73
CA ASP A 246 4.39 20.47 -32.13
C ASP A 246 4.68 20.56 -30.62
N ARG A 247 5.25 19.51 -30.01
CA ARG A 247 5.49 19.43 -28.56
C ARG A 247 6.91 18.95 -28.25
N SER A 248 7.57 19.67 -27.35
CA SER A 248 8.92 19.34 -26.86
C SER A 248 8.90 18.50 -25.59
N GLU A 249 7.84 18.57 -24.79
CA GLU A 249 7.70 17.81 -23.54
C GLU A 249 7.09 16.44 -23.80
N LEU A 250 7.68 15.40 -23.20
CA LEU A 250 7.26 14.02 -23.31
C LEU A 250 7.08 13.44 -21.91
N PHE A 251 5.88 12.91 -21.65
CA PHE A 251 5.55 12.25 -20.39
C PHE A 251 5.50 10.75 -20.62
N TYR A 252 6.45 10.02 -20.05
CA TYR A 252 6.49 8.57 -20.16
C TYR A 252 5.86 7.94 -18.92
N GLN A 253 4.96 6.98 -19.14
CA GLN A 253 4.35 6.19 -18.09
C GLN A 253 4.44 4.71 -18.44
N CYS A 254 4.82 3.90 -17.45
CA CYS A 254 4.93 2.46 -17.56
C CYS A 254 4.31 1.79 -16.34
N GLN A 255 3.96 0.52 -16.51
CA GLN A 255 3.53 -0.34 -15.43
C GLN A 255 4.58 -1.40 -15.15
N ILE A 256 4.81 -1.69 -13.88
CA ILE A 256 5.77 -2.70 -13.44
C ILE A 256 5.04 -3.70 -12.56
N THR A 257 4.98 -4.95 -13.01
CA THR A 257 4.44 -6.04 -12.20
C THR A 257 5.57 -6.69 -11.41
N ILE A 258 5.38 -6.80 -10.09
CA ILE A 258 6.31 -7.44 -9.16
C ILE A 258 5.82 -8.85 -8.85
N THR A 259 6.68 -9.84 -9.03
CA THR A 259 6.41 -11.24 -8.67
C THR A 259 7.44 -11.76 -7.66
N ILE A 260 7.05 -12.73 -6.85
CA ILE A 260 7.96 -13.38 -5.89
C ILE A 260 8.76 -14.42 -6.67
N LYS A 261 10.08 -14.40 -6.48
CA LYS A 261 11.00 -15.36 -7.08
C LYS A 261 10.93 -16.68 -6.33
N GLU A 262 10.75 -17.79 -7.05
CA GLU A 262 10.83 -19.13 -6.45
C GLU A 262 12.27 -19.45 -6.03
N PRO A 263 12.50 -20.19 -4.93
CA PRO A 263 13.84 -20.57 -4.52
C PRO A 263 14.53 -21.41 -5.60
N ASN A 264 15.63 -20.86 -6.16
CA ASN A 264 16.39 -21.37 -7.32
C ASN A 264 15.70 -21.24 -8.69
N GLY A 265 14.61 -20.50 -8.80
CA GLY A 265 13.98 -20.16 -10.09
C GLY A 265 14.63 -18.92 -10.73
N GLU A 266 14.67 -18.84 -12.05
CA GLU A 266 15.00 -17.59 -12.76
C GLU A 266 13.71 -16.77 -12.99
N CYS A 267 13.83 -15.43 -13.01
CA CYS A 267 12.68 -14.58 -13.29
C CYS A 267 12.19 -14.80 -14.73
N THR A 268 10.88 -14.98 -14.89
CA THR A 268 10.26 -15.12 -16.21
C THR A 268 10.43 -13.83 -17.01
N ARG A 269 10.99 -13.94 -18.21
CA ARG A 269 11.19 -12.82 -19.15
C ARG A 269 10.28 -12.98 -20.37
N PRO A 270 9.73 -11.87 -20.89
CA PRO A 270 8.83 -11.92 -22.02
C PRO A 270 9.57 -12.40 -23.27
N GLN A 271 8.98 -13.37 -23.97
CA GLN A 271 9.53 -13.92 -25.22
C GLN A 271 9.02 -13.09 -26.39
N CYS A 272 9.71 -11.98 -26.66
CA CYS A 272 9.30 -11.02 -27.66
C CYS A 272 9.97 -11.30 -29.01
N PRO A 273 9.22 -11.32 -30.13
CA PRO A 273 9.84 -11.23 -31.45
C PRO A 273 10.54 -9.87 -31.60
N GLU A 274 11.45 -9.76 -32.56
CA GLU A 274 12.00 -8.44 -32.90
C GLU A 274 10.87 -7.48 -33.29
N PRO A 275 10.80 -6.28 -32.69
CA PRO A 275 9.75 -5.33 -32.98
C PRO A 275 9.85 -4.90 -34.45
N GLN A 276 8.71 -4.86 -35.13
CA GLN A 276 8.62 -4.26 -36.46
C GLN A 276 8.69 -2.74 -36.33
N GLY A 277 9.22 -2.05 -37.34
CA GLY A 277 9.15 -0.59 -37.36
C GLY A 277 7.71 -0.12 -37.56
N PHE A 278 7.34 1.00 -36.93
CA PHE A 278 6.02 1.64 -37.06
C PHE A 278 4.83 0.84 -36.47
N GLY A 279 5.07 -0.08 -35.54
CA GLY A 279 4.01 -0.81 -34.84
C GLY A 279 3.36 -0.04 -33.69
N ALA A 280 3.91 1.12 -33.31
CA ALA A 280 3.34 1.99 -32.29
C ALA A 280 2.03 2.62 -32.77
N THR A 281 0.95 2.44 -31.99
CA THR A 281 -0.38 2.96 -32.34
C THR A 281 -0.75 4.15 -31.45
N GLN A 282 -1.32 5.19 -32.07
CA GLN A 282 -1.88 6.33 -31.34
C GLN A 282 -3.18 5.90 -30.67
N HIS A 283 -3.25 6.09 -29.35
CA HIS A 283 -4.46 5.89 -28.59
C HIS A 283 -5.20 7.24 -28.47
N GLN A 284 -5.98 7.61 -29.49
CA GLN A 284 -6.83 8.79 -29.37
C GLN A 284 -7.87 8.54 -28.28
N THR A 285 -7.82 9.34 -27.21
CA THR A 285 -8.89 9.39 -26.21
C THR A 285 -10.14 9.98 -26.87
N VAL A 286 -10.93 9.13 -27.55
CA VAL A 286 -12.25 9.52 -28.06
C VAL A 286 -13.03 10.04 -26.87
N ARG A 287 -13.27 11.36 -26.82
CA ARG A 287 -14.27 11.99 -25.96
C ARG A 287 -15.64 11.38 -26.28
N ARG A 288 -15.92 10.21 -25.71
CA ARG A 288 -17.19 9.51 -25.88
C ARG A 288 -18.25 10.19 -25.00
N THR A 289 -18.88 11.23 -25.55
CA THR A 289 -20.25 11.58 -25.17
C THR A 289 -21.19 10.48 -25.66
N SER A 290 -21.31 9.39 -24.91
CA SER A 290 -22.45 8.48 -24.96
C SER A 290 -22.34 7.42 -23.86
N ARG A 291 -23.33 7.40 -22.97
CA ARG A 291 -23.63 6.29 -22.06
C ARG A 291 -23.78 5.00 -22.89
N LYS A 292 -22.79 4.12 -22.81
CA LYS A 292 -22.97 2.70 -23.12
C LYS A 292 -22.52 1.91 -21.88
N ARG A 293 -23.48 1.22 -21.26
CA ARG A 293 -23.21 0.11 -20.34
C ARG A 293 -22.27 -0.84 -21.09
N ARG A 294 -21.03 -0.94 -20.63
CA ARG A 294 -20.04 -1.89 -21.14
C ARG A 294 -19.99 -3.02 -20.12
N ASP A 295 -20.25 -4.23 -20.60
CA ASP A 295 -20.04 -5.46 -19.83
C ASP A 295 -18.60 -5.46 -19.30
N THR A 296 -18.47 -5.42 -17.98
CA THR A 296 -17.19 -5.52 -17.27
C THR A 296 -16.90 -7.00 -17.02
N ASN A 297 -16.49 -7.70 -18.08
CA ASN A 297 -15.79 -8.98 -17.97
C ASN A 297 -14.43 -8.85 -18.68
N ALA A 298 -13.52 -8.15 -18.00
CA ALA A 298 -12.08 -8.28 -18.14
C ALA A 298 -11.54 -8.00 -16.73
N TRP A 299 -11.26 -9.08 -15.99
CA TRP A 299 -10.65 -8.99 -14.67
C TRP A 299 -9.19 -8.57 -14.86
N TYR A 300 -8.93 -7.28 -14.73
CA TYR A 300 -7.59 -6.70 -14.71
C TYR A 300 -7.06 -6.79 -13.28
N ASP A 301 -5.97 -7.53 -13.09
CA ASP A 301 -5.42 -7.95 -11.79
C ASP A 301 -4.43 -6.88 -11.27
N SER A 302 -4.89 -5.97 -10.42
CA SER A 302 -4.18 -4.72 -10.07
C SER A 302 -3.40 -4.76 -8.74
N ALA A 303 -3.21 -5.93 -8.10
CA ALA A 303 -2.62 -5.97 -6.75
C ALA A 303 -1.08 -5.84 -6.72
N ASN A 304 -0.38 -6.26 -7.78
CA ASN A 304 1.09 -6.33 -7.83
C ASN A 304 1.72 -5.41 -8.89
N THR A 305 0.94 -4.51 -9.47
CA THR A 305 1.36 -3.63 -10.56
C THR A 305 1.56 -2.21 -10.04
N LEU A 306 2.74 -1.65 -10.29
CA LEU A 306 3.17 -0.31 -9.88
C LEU A 306 3.23 0.60 -11.10
N ASP A 307 2.63 1.80 -11.00
CA ASP A 307 2.75 2.82 -12.04
C ASP A 307 3.99 3.69 -11.79
N VAL A 308 4.87 3.80 -12.80
CA VAL A 308 6.05 4.67 -12.78
C VAL A 308 5.97 5.71 -13.88
N ARG A 309 6.49 6.91 -13.60
CA ARG A 309 6.45 8.05 -14.51
C ARG A 309 7.77 8.79 -14.55
N THR A 310 8.09 9.33 -15.71
CA THR A 310 9.22 10.24 -15.91
C THR A 310 8.93 11.20 -17.06
N GLU A 311 9.63 12.33 -17.10
CA GLU A 311 9.43 13.39 -18.08
C GLU A 311 10.77 13.82 -18.69
N MET A 312 10.73 14.21 -19.96
CA MET A 312 11.89 14.73 -20.67
C MET A 312 11.44 15.80 -21.66
N THR A 313 12.27 16.81 -21.85
CA THR A 313 12.11 17.84 -22.89
C THR A 313 13.12 17.60 -24.01
N ALA A 314 12.60 17.34 -25.20
CA ALA A 314 13.39 17.20 -26.42
C ALA A 314 13.65 18.57 -27.06
N LEU A 315 14.93 18.92 -27.21
CA LEU A 315 15.40 20.14 -27.88
C LEU A 315 15.64 19.87 -29.36
N GLU A 316 15.38 20.88 -30.20
CA GLU A 316 15.58 20.77 -31.64
C GLU A 316 17.06 20.70 -32.00
N ILE A 317 17.36 20.04 -33.11
CA ILE A 317 18.71 20.00 -33.66
C ILE A 317 19.08 21.43 -34.07
N MET A 318 19.91 22.10 -33.26
CA MET A 318 20.58 23.31 -33.69
C MET A 318 21.65 22.91 -34.70
N ASP A 319 21.41 23.16 -35.98
CA ASP A 319 22.45 23.02 -37.01
C ASP A 319 23.61 23.97 -36.67
N GLU A 320 24.69 23.46 -36.08
CA GLU A 320 25.97 24.17 -36.00
C GLU A 320 26.66 24.17 -37.38
N THR A 321 26.06 24.85 -38.36
CA THR A 321 26.77 25.23 -39.59
C THR A 321 26.39 26.64 -40.06
N VAL A 322 26.44 27.63 -39.17
CA VAL A 322 26.55 29.04 -39.61
C VAL A 322 27.64 29.75 -38.81
N SER A 323 28.87 29.72 -39.33
CA SER A 323 29.81 30.87 -39.37
C SER A 323 31.30 30.46 -39.46
N LYS A 324 31.79 30.06 -40.65
CA LYS A 324 33.15 30.42 -41.12
C LYS A 324 33.21 30.47 -42.65
N SER A 325 32.49 31.41 -43.23
CA SER A 325 32.80 31.92 -44.57
C SER A 325 32.41 33.40 -44.64
N ASN A 326 33.30 34.25 -44.13
CA ASN A 326 33.49 35.63 -44.61
C ASN A 326 34.63 36.28 -43.81
N VAL A 327 35.88 35.99 -44.18
CA VAL A 327 36.97 36.99 -44.30
C VAL A 327 38.02 36.41 -45.27
N VAL A 328 37.86 36.62 -46.57
CA VAL A 328 38.99 36.79 -47.50
C VAL A 328 38.54 37.79 -48.58
N ASN A 329 39.39 38.81 -48.74
CA ASN A 329 39.36 39.97 -49.64
C ASN A 329 38.47 41.14 -49.23
#